data_AF-A0A0P7U0M9-F1
#
_entry.id   AF-A0A0P7U0M9-F1
#
_cell.length_a   1.000
_cell.length_b   1.000
_cell.length_c   1.000
_cell.angle_alpha   90.00
_cell.angle_beta   90.00
_cell.angle_gamma   90.00
#
_symmetry.space_group_name_H-M   'P 1'
#
loop_
_entity.id
_entity.type
_entity.pdbx_description
1 polymer ?
#
loop_
_entity_poly.entity_id
_entity_poly.type
_entity_poly.pdbx_seq_one_letter_code
_entity_poly.pdbx_strand_id
1 'polypeptide(L)'
;ENQDEKMATMLLPPGPDILRPFTRESLANIEQRIAEEQARNAKEYQEDMGDVETPKPRADFEAGKQLPRIFGDIPSGLIGVPLEDIDPFYFKNQRTFIVLNKGKAIFRFSATSALYTFTGIYTFESLIKILARGFCVGPFTFLRDPWNWLDFSVIVMAYVTEFVDLGNVSALRTFRVLRALKTISVIPGLKTIVGALIQSVKKLADVMILTVFCLSVFALIGLQLFMGNLRQKCVRSPEHCLNSTYISNGTFFCNNKTWLSLKDFVADEENFYRMEGAKDALICGNGSDA
;
A
#
# COMPACT_ATOMS: atom_id res chain seq x y z
N GLU A 1 18.50 23.57 44.58
CA GLU A 1 17.07 23.65 44.21
C GLU A 1 16.93 23.62 42.67
N ASN A 2 17.23 22.47 42.05
CA ASN A 2 16.88 22.07 40.66
C ASN A 2 17.70 20.85 40.16
N GLN A 3 17.92 19.85 41.02
CA GLN A 3 18.39 18.52 40.59
C GLN A 3 17.39 17.39 40.90
N ASP A 4 16.37 17.65 41.71
CA ASP A 4 15.29 16.69 42.00
C ASP A 4 14.23 16.59 40.89
N GLU A 5 14.28 17.43 39.85
CA GLU A 5 13.31 17.43 38.74
C GLU A 5 13.74 16.56 37.54
N LYS A 6 15.02 16.13 37.47
CA LYS A 6 15.54 15.28 36.36
C LYS A 6 15.47 13.77 36.64
N MET A 7 15.05 13.37 37.83
CA MET A 7 14.89 11.96 38.22
C MET A 7 13.42 11.52 38.25
N ALA A 8 12.56 12.17 37.46
CA ALA A 8 11.25 11.62 37.13
C ALA A 8 11.45 10.43 36.19
N THR A 9 11.81 9.28 36.76
CA THR A 9 11.43 7.96 36.24
C THR A 9 10.01 8.13 35.71
N MET A 10 9.81 8.13 34.39
CA MET A 10 8.49 8.34 33.79
C MET A 10 7.54 7.34 34.44
N LEU A 11 6.78 7.80 35.44
CA LEU A 11 5.96 6.99 36.31
C LEU A 11 4.78 6.57 35.45
N LEU A 12 4.75 5.30 35.06
CA LEU A 12 3.63 4.73 34.34
C LEU A 12 2.39 4.89 35.25
N PRO A 13 1.32 5.57 34.80
CA PRO A 13 0.12 5.72 35.60
C PRO A 13 -0.40 4.33 36.02
N PRO A 14 -0.79 4.14 37.28
CA PRO A 14 -1.29 2.85 37.76
C PRO A 14 -2.63 2.52 37.10
N GLY A 15 -2.79 1.28 36.64
CA GLY A 15 -4.04 0.78 36.07
C GLY A 15 -3.89 0.01 34.74
N PRO A 16 -4.91 -0.79 34.36
CA PRO A 16 -4.91 -1.59 33.12
C PRO A 16 -5.09 -0.75 31.84
N ASP A 17 -5.43 0.55 31.96
CA ASP A 17 -5.74 1.45 30.84
C ASP A 17 -4.56 1.76 29.91
N ILE A 18 -3.34 1.38 30.33
CA ILE A 18 -2.13 1.40 29.50
C ILE A 18 -2.10 0.26 28.48
N LEU A 19 -2.76 -0.86 28.76
CA LEU A 19 -2.74 -2.05 27.91
C LEU A 19 -3.69 -1.86 26.71
N ARG A 20 -3.20 -1.22 25.67
CA ARG A 20 -3.96 -0.95 24.45
C ARG A 20 -3.69 -2.01 23.39
N PRO A 21 -4.72 -2.45 22.65
CA PRO A 21 -4.53 -3.28 21.46
C PRO A 21 -3.66 -2.57 20.43
N PHE A 22 -2.78 -3.32 19.78
CA PHE A 22 -1.96 -2.80 18.70
C PHE A 22 -2.81 -2.57 17.44
N THR A 23 -3.06 -1.30 17.10
CA THR A 23 -3.87 -0.91 15.93
C THR A 23 -3.02 -0.39 14.77
N ARG A 24 -3.61 -0.28 13.56
CA ARG A 24 -2.95 0.31 12.38
C ARG A 24 -2.53 1.76 12.61
N GLU A 25 -3.31 2.53 13.38
CA GLU A 25 -3.01 3.91 13.73
C GLU A 25 -1.82 4.01 14.68
N SER A 26 -1.71 3.08 15.63
CA SER A 26 -0.54 2.98 16.52
C SER A 26 0.75 2.75 15.75
N LEU A 27 0.73 1.85 14.75
CA LEU A 27 1.87 1.60 13.87
C LEU A 27 2.29 2.85 13.09
N ALA A 28 1.33 3.59 12.52
CA ALA A 28 1.61 4.82 11.78
C ALA A 28 2.26 5.90 12.66
N ASN A 29 1.79 6.05 13.90
CA ASN A 29 2.36 6.99 14.87
C ASN A 29 3.79 6.61 15.28
N ILE A 30 4.07 5.31 15.43
CA ILE A 30 5.44 4.82 15.70
C ILE A 30 6.35 5.10 14.51
N GLU A 31 5.89 4.83 13.28
CA GLU A 31 6.67 5.10 12.07
C GLU A 31 6.98 6.58 11.89
N GLN A 32 6.02 7.47 12.19
CA GLN A 32 6.23 8.92 12.13
C GLN A 32 7.29 9.36 13.14
N ARG A 33 7.23 8.90 14.40
CA ARG A 33 8.23 9.25 15.41
C ARG A 33 9.62 8.72 15.08
N ILE A 34 9.72 7.51 14.53
CA ILE A 34 10.99 6.96 14.06
C ILE A 34 11.56 7.81 12.91
N ALA A 35 10.72 8.26 11.97
CA ALA A 35 11.16 9.12 10.87
C ALA A 35 11.62 10.50 11.35
N GLU A 36 10.93 11.09 12.33
CA GLU A 36 11.31 12.36 12.96
C GLU A 36 12.62 12.23 13.74
N GLU A 37 12.83 11.13 14.47
CA GLU A 37 14.07 10.85 15.19
C GLU A 37 15.23 10.54 14.24
N GLN A 38 15.00 9.79 13.16
CA GLN A 38 15.97 9.62 12.08
C GLN A 38 16.32 10.95 11.41
N ALA A 39 15.34 11.83 11.20
CA ALA A 39 15.57 13.16 10.62
C ALA A 39 16.31 14.10 11.59
N ARG A 40 16.09 13.98 12.90
CA ARG A 40 16.88 14.68 13.93
C ARG A 40 18.31 14.14 13.98
N ASN A 41 18.48 12.82 14.09
CA ASN A 41 19.79 12.18 14.12
C ASN A 41 20.59 12.44 12.83
N ALA A 42 19.94 12.51 11.66
CA ALA A 42 20.58 12.88 10.40
C ALA A 42 21.01 14.37 10.34
N LYS A 43 20.36 15.25 11.12
CA LYS A 43 20.73 16.67 11.25
C LYS A 43 21.78 16.91 12.34
N GLU A 44 21.83 16.03 13.35
CA GLU A 44 22.71 16.13 14.53
C GLU A 44 24.07 15.43 14.34
N TYR A 45 24.44 15.09 13.09
CA TYR A 45 25.70 14.41 12.78
C TYR A 45 26.93 15.35 12.69
N GLN A 46 26.85 16.56 13.25
CA GLN A 46 27.97 17.52 13.11
C GLN A 46 28.47 18.18 14.40
N GLU A 47 27.82 18.08 15.55
CA GLU A 47 28.41 18.59 16.81
C GLU A 47 27.95 17.74 18.01
N ASP A 48 28.88 16.92 18.54
CA ASP A 48 29.22 16.78 19.96
C ASP A 48 29.63 15.33 20.31
N MET A 49 30.91 15.14 20.69
CA MET A 49 31.34 13.93 21.40
C MET A 49 31.00 14.13 22.89
N GLY A 50 29.73 13.93 23.23
CA GLY A 50 29.25 13.77 24.59
C GLY A 50 28.56 12.42 24.74
N ASP A 51 28.78 11.75 25.87
CA ASP A 51 28.14 10.46 26.20
C ASP A 51 26.61 10.60 26.22
N VAL A 52 25.96 10.40 25.07
CA VAL A 52 24.52 10.21 25.01
C VAL A 52 24.23 8.84 25.62
N GLU A 53 23.74 8.83 26.87
CA GLU A 53 23.24 7.60 27.50
C GLU A 53 22.21 6.96 26.56
N THR A 54 22.59 5.84 25.95
CA THR A 54 21.67 5.02 25.18
C THR A 54 20.54 4.60 26.12
N PRO A 55 19.26 4.85 25.79
CA PRO A 55 18.17 4.44 26.66
C PRO A 55 18.26 2.93 26.87
N LYS A 56 18.19 2.46 28.12
CA LYS A 56 18.37 1.05 28.48
C LYS A 56 17.00 0.42 28.77
N PRO A 57 16.75 -0.83 28.33
CA PRO A 57 15.52 -1.53 28.67
C PRO A 57 15.37 -1.67 30.20
N ARG A 58 14.15 -1.51 30.71
CA ARG A 58 13.88 -1.71 32.14
C ARG A 58 13.86 -3.22 32.44
N ALA A 59 14.64 -3.66 33.43
CA ALA A 59 14.78 -5.08 33.80
C ALA A 59 13.45 -5.77 34.18
N ASP A 60 12.52 -5.00 34.77
CA ASP A 60 11.20 -5.48 35.21
C ASP A 60 10.28 -5.86 34.05
N PHE A 61 10.58 -5.34 32.86
CA PHE A 61 9.84 -5.60 31.65
C PHE A 61 10.64 -6.51 30.72
N GLU A 62 11.58 -7.36 31.13
CA GLU A 62 12.22 -8.28 30.18
C GLU A 62 11.26 -9.39 29.70
N ALA A 63 11.52 -9.94 28.51
CA ALA A 63 10.68 -11.00 27.95
C ALA A 63 10.67 -12.23 28.88
N GLY A 64 9.49 -12.79 29.13
CA GLY A 64 9.29 -13.92 30.06
C GLY A 64 9.12 -13.52 31.53
N LYS A 65 9.28 -12.24 31.89
CA LYS A 65 8.95 -11.75 33.24
C LYS A 65 7.45 -11.56 33.42
N GLN A 66 7.01 -11.63 34.68
CA GLN A 66 5.63 -11.35 35.06
C GLN A 66 5.40 -9.85 35.10
N LEU A 67 4.25 -9.41 34.59
CA LEU A 67 3.83 -8.02 34.62
C LEU A 67 3.80 -7.50 36.09
N PRO A 68 4.45 -6.36 36.38
CA PRO A 68 4.44 -5.77 37.71
C PRO A 68 3.02 -5.52 38.26
N ARG A 69 2.84 -5.66 39.58
CA ARG A 69 1.51 -5.59 40.25
C ARG A 69 0.77 -4.24 40.09
N ILE A 70 1.48 -3.18 39.69
CA ILE A 70 0.94 -1.84 39.44
C ILE A 70 -0.12 -1.78 38.32
N PHE A 71 -0.17 -2.78 37.44
CA PHE A 71 -1.13 -2.85 36.32
C PHE A 71 -2.44 -3.58 36.67
N GLY A 72 -2.58 -4.10 37.89
CA GLY A 72 -3.79 -4.79 38.34
C GLY A 72 -4.07 -6.12 37.61
N ASP A 73 -5.34 -6.44 37.43
CA ASP A 73 -5.79 -7.62 36.70
C ASP A 73 -6.05 -7.31 35.23
N ILE A 74 -5.53 -8.17 34.35
CA ILE A 74 -5.65 -8.00 32.90
C ILE A 74 -7.10 -8.34 32.50
N PRO A 75 -7.81 -7.44 31.78
CA PRO A 75 -9.11 -7.75 31.20
C PRO A 75 -9.04 -9.03 30.36
N SER A 76 -10.00 -9.95 30.52
CA SER A 76 -10.00 -11.25 29.83
C SER A 76 -9.96 -11.14 28.29
N GLY A 77 -10.44 -10.03 27.73
CA GLY A 77 -10.41 -9.73 26.29
C GLY A 77 -9.05 -9.29 25.73
N LEU A 78 -8.03 -9.03 26.55
CA LEU A 78 -6.69 -8.60 26.12
C LEU A 78 -5.64 -9.72 26.19
N ILE A 79 -6.02 -10.91 26.66
CA ILE A 79 -5.12 -12.07 26.74
C ILE A 79 -4.96 -12.69 25.35
N GLY A 80 -3.72 -12.88 24.91
CA GLY A 80 -3.43 -13.43 23.58
C GLY A 80 -3.65 -12.44 22.42
N VAL A 81 -4.06 -11.20 22.71
CA VAL A 81 -4.19 -10.11 21.73
C VAL A 81 -2.85 -9.37 21.64
N PRO A 82 -2.39 -8.97 20.45
CA PRO A 82 -1.21 -8.10 20.32
C PRO A 82 -1.50 -6.73 20.96
N LEU A 83 -0.72 -6.37 21.95
CA LEU A 83 -0.81 -5.09 22.67
C LEU A 83 0.40 -4.21 22.33
N GLU A 84 0.23 -2.91 22.51
CA GLU A 84 1.33 -1.94 22.44
C GLU A 84 2.39 -2.23 23.52
N ASP A 85 3.67 -2.04 23.17
CA ASP A 85 4.77 -2.21 24.13
C ASP A 85 4.71 -1.15 25.22
N ILE A 86 4.77 -1.58 26.49
CA ILE A 86 4.61 -0.72 27.68
C ILE A 86 5.92 0.02 28.02
N ASP A 87 7.05 -0.52 27.59
CA ASP A 87 8.36 0.04 27.91
C ASP A 87 8.69 1.20 26.95
N PRO A 88 8.94 2.43 27.46
CA PRO A 88 9.35 3.58 26.65
C PRO A 88 10.58 3.33 25.79
N PHE A 89 11.46 2.39 26.15
CA PHE A 89 12.61 2.02 25.32
C PHE A 89 12.18 1.31 24.03
N TYR A 90 11.24 0.36 24.12
CA TYR A 90 10.83 -0.48 22.99
C TYR A 90 9.82 0.24 22.08
N PHE A 91 8.83 0.94 22.66
CA PHE A 91 7.79 1.65 21.87
C PHE A 91 8.30 2.91 21.13
N LYS A 92 9.40 3.53 21.59
CA LYS A 92 9.96 4.71 20.90
C LYS A 92 10.63 4.34 19.58
N ASN A 93 11.48 3.30 19.60
CA ASN A 93 12.42 3.06 18.50
C ASN A 93 12.29 1.68 17.84
N GLN A 94 11.39 0.80 18.31
CA GLN A 94 11.24 -0.55 17.77
C GLN A 94 9.79 -0.87 17.36
N ARG A 95 9.65 -1.62 16.26
CA ARG A 95 8.37 -2.12 15.74
C ARG A 95 7.97 -3.40 16.47
N THR A 96 7.77 -3.30 17.78
CA THR A 96 7.48 -4.44 18.67
C THR A 96 6.06 -4.39 19.20
N PHE A 97 5.48 -5.55 19.42
CA PHE A 97 4.22 -5.72 20.14
C PHE A 97 4.40 -6.78 21.22
N ILE A 98 3.62 -6.66 22.30
CA ILE A 98 3.62 -7.64 23.39
C ILE A 98 2.37 -8.50 23.35
N VAL A 99 2.52 -9.76 23.74
CA VAL A 99 1.40 -10.66 23.99
C VAL A 99 1.48 -11.10 25.45
N LEU A 100 0.37 -10.99 26.16
CA LEU A 100 0.25 -11.42 27.55
C LEU A 100 -0.46 -12.79 27.63
N ASN A 101 0.08 -13.70 28.43
CA ASN A 101 -0.58 -14.97 28.77
C ASN A 101 -1.47 -14.82 30.01
N LYS A 102 -2.36 -15.79 30.27
CA LYS A 102 -3.22 -15.88 31.47
C LYS A 102 -2.44 -15.76 32.78
N GLY A 103 -1.17 -16.19 32.80
CA GLY A 103 -0.25 -16.04 33.92
C GLY A 103 0.49 -14.69 34.00
N LYS A 104 0.03 -13.63 33.32
CA LYS A 104 0.63 -12.29 33.27
C LYS A 104 2.09 -12.25 32.74
N ALA A 105 2.53 -13.26 32.00
CA ALA A 105 3.86 -13.29 31.40
C ALA A 105 3.92 -12.46 30.10
N ILE A 106 4.97 -11.65 29.94
CA ILE A 106 5.17 -10.76 28.79
C ILE A 106 5.98 -11.48 27.71
N PHE A 107 5.40 -11.67 26.52
CA PHE A 107 6.11 -12.11 25.33
C PHE A 107 6.27 -10.94 24.36
N ARG A 108 7.49 -10.64 23.95
CA ARG A 108 7.77 -9.62 22.92
C ARG A 108 8.02 -10.24 21.58
N PHE A 109 7.39 -9.68 20.57
CA PHE A 109 7.63 -10.02 19.18
C PHE A 109 8.03 -8.76 18.41
N SER A 110 9.21 -8.81 17.77
CA SER A 110 9.61 -7.82 16.78
C SER A 110 9.21 -8.34 15.41
N ALA A 111 8.36 -7.60 14.71
CA ALA A 111 7.90 -7.97 13.38
C ALA A 111 9.07 -8.01 12.37
N THR A 112 10.09 -7.16 12.58
CA THR A 112 11.21 -7.00 11.66
C THR A 112 12.26 -8.10 11.83
N SER A 113 12.66 -8.44 13.07
CA SER A 113 13.72 -9.45 13.28
C SER A 113 13.24 -10.86 12.91
N ALA A 114 12.00 -11.21 13.25
CA ALA A 114 11.41 -12.48 12.84
C ALA A 114 11.43 -12.64 11.32
N LEU A 115 11.11 -11.57 10.58
CA LEU A 115 11.10 -11.57 9.12
C LEU A 115 12.50 -11.81 8.51
N TYR A 116 13.55 -11.20 9.08
CA TYR A 116 14.93 -11.45 8.64
C TYR A 116 15.38 -12.87 8.98
N THR A 117 15.06 -13.37 10.17
CA THR A 117 15.39 -14.76 10.57
C THR A 117 14.72 -15.77 9.65
N PHE A 118 13.43 -15.59 9.35
CA PHE A 118 12.73 -16.42 8.38
C PHE A 118 13.40 -16.32 7.00
N THR A 119 13.63 -15.11 6.50
CA THR A 119 14.29 -14.90 5.21
C THR A 119 15.64 -15.62 5.13
N GLY A 120 16.45 -15.55 6.19
CA GLY A 120 17.74 -16.24 6.32
C GLY A 120 17.64 -17.77 6.34
N ILE A 121 16.64 -18.33 7.02
CA ILE A 121 16.40 -19.79 7.01
C ILE A 121 16.09 -20.28 5.59
N TYR A 122 15.26 -19.52 4.87
CA TYR A 122 14.82 -19.92 3.54
C TYR A 122 15.86 -19.66 2.44
N THR A 123 16.71 -18.64 2.59
CA THR A 123 17.87 -18.47 1.72
C THR A 123 18.82 -19.65 1.88
N PHE A 124 19.04 -20.10 3.12
CA PHE A 124 19.84 -21.27 3.40
C PHE A 124 19.22 -22.56 2.84
N GLU A 125 17.91 -22.77 3.00
CA GLU A 125 17.19 -23.89 2.41
C GLU A 125 17.31 -23.91 0.86
N SER A 126 17.14 -22.73 0.23
CA SER A 126 17.26 -22.59 -1.22
C SER A 126 18.68 -22.82 -1.70
N LEU A 127 19.68 -22.32 -0.96
CA LEU A 127 21.10 -22.52 -1.27
C LEU A 127 21.49 -24.00 -1.20
N ILE A 128 21.06 -24.73 -0.16
CA ILE A 128 21.29 -26.17 -0.04
C ILE A 128 20.66 -26.91 -1.22
N LYS A 129 19.42 -26.57 -1.59
CA LYS A 129 18.75 -27.20 -2.75
C LYS A 129 19.47 -26.91 -4.07
N ILE A 130 19.97 -25.70 -4.26
CA ILE A 130 20.75 -25.31 -5.46
C ILE A 130 22.06 -26.09 -5.51
N LEU A 131 22.77 -26.23 -4.39
CA LEU A 131 24.02 -26.99 -4.32
C LEU A 131 23.81 -28.49 -4.53
N ALA A 132 22.72 -29.05 -4.00
CA ALA A 132 22.42 -30.48 -4.12
C ALA A 132 21.89 -30.89 -5.50
N ARG A 133 21.14 -30.01 -6.19
CA ARG A 133 20.46 -30.30 -7.46
C ARG A 133 21.10 -29.66 -8.70
N GLY A 134 22.04 -28.74 -8.51
CA GLY A 134 22.62 -27.93 -9.57
C GLY A 134 21.74 -26.74 -9.97
N PHE A 135 22.38 -25.63 -10.36
CA PHE A 135 21.71 -24.35 -10.64
C PHE A 135 20.91 -24.35 -11.95
N CYS A 136 21.55 -24.71 -13.08
CA CYS A 136 20.93 -24.68 -14.41
C CYS A 136 21.26 -25.87 -15.34
N VAL A 137 22.31 -26.64 -15.05
CA VAL A 137 22.88 -27.60 -16.03
C VAL A 137 22.77 -29.02 -15.48
N GLY A 138 21.67 -29.70 -15.83
CA GLY A 138 21.43 -31.11 -15.50
C GLY A 138 19.95 -31.53 -15.58
N PRO A 139 19.65 -32.84 -15.67
CA PRO A 139 18.27 -33.36 -15.74
C PRO A 139 17.46 -33.16 -14.43
N PHE A 140 18.13 -32.93 -13.29
CA PHE A 140 17.51 -32.74 -11.96
C PHE A 140 17.69 -31.32 -11.41
N THR A 141 17.59 -30.30 -12.27
CA THR A 141 17.90 -28.89 -11.94
C THR A 141 16.86 -28.21 -11.02
N PHE A 142 17.34 -27.35 -10.11
CA PHE A 142 16.51 -26.59 -9.14
C PHE A 142 15.36 -25.77 -9.76
N LEU A 143 15.58 -25.18 -10.95
CA LEU A 143 14.64 -24.29 -11.63
C LEU A 143 13.50 -24.98 -12.41
N ARG A 144 13.48 -26.32 -12.50
CA ARG A 144 12.40 -27.03 -13.21
C ARG A 144 11.07 -27.02 -12.44
N ASP A 145 11.14 -26.94 -11.11
CA ASP A 145 9.96 -26.84 -10.26
C ASP A 145 9.50 -25.37 -10.18
N PRO A 146 8.29 -25.03 -10.65
CA PRO A 146 7.79 -23.64 -10.64
C PRO A 146 7.68 -23.07 -9.21
N TRP A 147 7.54 -23.94 -8.22
CA TRP A 147 7.53 -23.56 -6.80
C TRP A 147 8.89 -23.08 -6.30
N ASN A 148 9.98 -23.70 -6.76
CA ASN A 148 11.34 -23.27 -6.43
C ASN A 148 11.66 -21.94 -7.15
N TRP A 149 11.07 -21.69 -8.32
CA TRP A 149 11.20 -20.41 -9.02
C TRP A 149 10.53 -19.27 -8.25
N LEU A 150 9.34 -19.52 -7.65
CA LEU A 150 8.68 -18.57 -6.76
C LEU A 150 9.55 -18.30 -5.51
N ASP A 151 10.08 -19.34 -4.87
CA ASP A 151 10.94 -19.19 -3.68
C ASP A 151 12.19 -18.37 -3.98
N PHE A 152 12.86 -18.65 -5.11
CA PHE A 152 14.02 -17.89 -5.57
C PHE A 152 13.68 -16.44 -5.89
N SER A 153 12.58 -16.20 -6.61
CA SER A 153 12.13 -14.85 -6.94
C SER A 153 11.82 -14.02 -5.70
N VAL A 154 11.17 -14.59 -4.69
CA VAL A 154 10.87 -13.90 -3.43
C VAL A 154 12.15 -13.55 -2.66
N ILE A 155 13.12 -14.45 -2.64
CA ILE A 155 14.43 -14.20 -2.02
C ILE A 155 15.16 -13.07 -2.76
N VAL A 156 15.31 -13.16 -4.08
CA VAL A 156 15.98 -12.12 -4.87
C VAL A 156 15.30 -10.77 -4.67
N MET A 157 13.97 -10.71 -4.75
CA MET A 157 13.23 -9.47 -4.51
C MET A 157 13.40 -8.95 -3.08
N ALA A 158 13.45 -9.82 -2.06
CA ALA A 158 13.70 -9.40 -0.69
C ALA A 158 15.06 -8.73 -0.51
N TYR A 159 16.12 -9.29 -1.12
CA TYR A 159 17.46 -8.68 -1.10
C TYR A 159 17.50 -7.38 -1.91
N VAL A 160 16.90 -7.33 -3.10
CA VAL A 160 16.85 -6.10 -3.90
C VAL A 160 16.16 -4.96 -3.14
N THR A 161 15.06 -5.25 -2.43
CA THR A 161 14.35 -4.23 -1.62
C THR A 161 15.11 -3.77 -0.38
N GLU A 162 16.16 -4.47 0.01
CA GLU A 162 16.95 -4.22 1.22
C GLU A 162 18.30 -3.56 0.92
N PHE A 163 18.95 -4.01 -0.16
CA PHE A 163 20.27 -3.53 -0.58
C PHE A 163 20.21 -2.32 -1.50
N VAL A 164 19.01 -1.95 -1.95
CA VAL A 164 18.83 -0.85 -2.89
C VAL A 164 17.84 0.17 -2.34
N ASP A 165 18.38 1.19 -1.65
CA ASP A 165 17.66 2.44 -1.37
C ASP A 165 17.55 3.30 -2.65
N LEU A 166 16.87 2.76 -3.66
CA LEU A 166 16.45 3.54 -4.82
C LEU A 166 15.37 4.50 -4.34
N GLY A 167 15.77 5.75 -4.11
CA GLY A 167 14.87 6.84 -3.73
C GLY A 167 13.61 6.95 -4.61
N ASN A 168 12.55 7.45 -3.99
CA ASN A 168 11.25 7.88 -4.53
C ASN A 168 10.42 6.91 -5.40
N VAL A 169 10.83 5.65 -5.60
CA VAL A 169 9.97 4.65 -6.25
C VAL A 169 9.03 4.01 -5.21
N SER A 170 7.88 4.66 -4.98
CA SER A 170 6.82 4.17 -4.09
C SER A 170 6.44 2.69 -4.35
N ALA A 171 6.56 2.25 -5.61
CA ALA A 171 6.31 0.88 -6.05
C ALA A 171 7.22 -0.18 -5.40
N LEU A 172 8.48 0.14 -5.05
CA LEU A 172 9.40 -0.83 -4.45
C LEU A 172 8.97 -1.26 -3.04
N ARG A 173 8.21 -0.41 -2.33
CA ARG A 173 7.63 -0.76 -1.03
C ARG A 173 6.53 -1.82 -1.17
N THR A 174 5.77 -1.81 -2.27
CA THR A 174 4.71 -2.79 -2.54
C THR A 174 5.27 -4.20 -2.74
N PHE A 175 6.51 -4.34 -3.26
CA PHE A 175 7.15 -5.65 -3.41
C PHE A 175 7.44 -6.37 -2.09
N ARG A 176 7.48 -5.65 -0.96
CA ARG A 176 7.61 -6.28 0.37
C ARG A 176 6.43 -7.22 0.68
N VAL A 177 5.26 -7.00 0.07
CA VAL A 177 4.08 -7.86 0.18
C VAL A 177 4.30 -9.23 -0.47
N LEU A 178 5.19 -9.34 -1.47
CA LEU A 178 5.52 -10.62 -2.10
C LEU A 178 6.15 -11.62 -1.12
N ARG A 179 6.73 -11.15 0.00
CA ARG A 179 7.21 -12.03 1.09
C ARG A 179 6.08 -12.89 1.68
N ALA A 180 4.81 -12.44 1.61
CA ALA A 180 3.65 -13.22 2.02
C ALA A 180 3.29 -14.37 1.07
N LEU A 181 3.69 -14.30 -0.21
CA LEU A 181 3.49 -15.40 -1.17
C LEU A 181 4.27 -16.65 -0.79
N LYS A 182 5.31 -16.52 0.05
CA LYS A 182 6.06 -17.62 0.60
C LYS A 182 5.21 -18.63 1.37
N THR A 183 4.13 -18.20 1.98
CA THR A 183 3.21 -19.10 2.68
C THR A 183 2.62 -20.16 1.74
N ILE A 184 2.50 -19.85 0.44
CA ILE A 184 2.03 -20.77 -0.61
C ILE A 184 3.03 -21.91 -0.83
N SER A 185 4.33 -21.64 -0.79
CA SER A 185 5.36 -22.67 -1.00
C SER A 185 5.62 -23.51 0.25
N VAL A 186 5.33 -22.99 1.44
CA VAL A 186 5.52 -23.68 2.73
C VAL A 186 4.38 -24.66 3.05
N ILE A 187 3.13 -24.30 2.75
CA ILE A 187 1.97 -25.12 3.09
C ILE A 187 1.64 -26.07 1.92
N PRO A 188 1.81 -27.40 2.07
CA PRO A 188 1.58 -28.34 0.97
C PRO A 188 0.12 -28.32 0.47
N GLY A 189 -0.86 -28.07 1.35
CA GLY A 189 -2.26 -27.92 0.97
C GLY A 189 -2.53 -26.72 0.05
N LEU A 190 -1.77 -25.63 0.21
CA LEU A 190 -1.97 -24.40 -0.57
C LEU A 190 -1.43 -24.54 -2.00
N LYS A 191 -0.37 -25.35 -2.21
CA LYS A 191 0.13 -25.72 -3.55
C LYS A 191 -0.93 -26.42 -4.39
N THR A 192 -1.67 -27.34 -3.78
CA THR A 192 -2.74 -28.09 -4.48
C THR A 192 -3.86 -27.16 -4.94
N ILE A 193 -4.28 -26.22 -4.09
CA ILE A 193 -5.34 -25.26 -4.41
C ILE A 193 -4.92 -24.36 -5.58
N VAL A 194 -3.72 -23.77 -5.51
CA VAL A 194 -3.21 -22.90 -6.57
C VAL A 194 -2.98 -23.69 -7.87
N GLY A 195 -2.51 -24.93 -7.79
CA GLY A 195 -2.40 -25.83 -8.93
C GLY A 195 -3.75 -26.10 -9.60
N ALA A 196 -4.79 -26.37 -8.82
CA ALA A 196 -6.15 -26.55 -9.32
C ALA A 196 -6.71 -25.27 -9.97
N LEU A 197 -6.46 -24.10 -9.37
CA LEU A 197 -6.80 -22.78 -9.94
C LEU A 197 -6.13 -22.57 -11.31
N ILE A 198 -4.82 -22.80 -11.41
CA ILE A 198 -4.07 -22.66 -12.67
C ILE A 198 -4.59 -23.63 -13.73
N GLN A 199 -4.93 -24.86 -13.32
CA GLN A 199 -5.53 -25.84 -14.23
C GLN A 199 -6.91 -25.39 -14.74
N SER A 200 -7.73 -24.79 -13.87
CA SER A 200 -9.03 -24.22 -14.25
C SER A 200 -8.88 -23.09 -15.27
N VAL A 201 -7.89 -22.20 -15.11
CA VAL A 201 -7.61 -21.14 -16.09
C VAL A 201 -7.24 -21.72 -17.46
N LYS A 202 -6.43 -22.78 -17.51
CA LYS A 202 -6.08 -23.45 -18.78
C LYS A 202 -7.30 -24.04 -19.49
N LYS A 203 -8.29 -24.55 -18.76
CA LYS A 203 -9.55 -25.06 -19.33
C LYS A 203 -10.46 -23.94 -19.84
N LEU A 204 -10.40 -22.76 -19.21
CA LEU A 204 -11.16 -21.58 -19.63
C LEU A 204 -10.48 -20.79 -20.75
N ALA A 205 -9.22 -21.08 -21.10
CA ALA A 205 -8.46 -20.33 -22.11
C ALA A 205 -9.18 -20.29 -23.47
N ASP A 206 -9.82 -21.39 -23.88
CA ASP A 206 -10.58 -21.45 -25.14
C ASP A 206 -11.80 -20.51 -25.11
N VAL A 207 -12.56 -20.52 -24.01
CA VAL A 207 -13.70 -19.61 -23.80
C VAL A 207 -13.23 -18.15 -23.73
N MET A 208 -12.09 -17.88 -23.10
CA MET A 208 -11.50 -16.54 -23.08
C MET A 208 -11.14 -16.06 -24.49
N ILE A 209 -10.53 -16.91 -25.32
CA ILE A 209 -10.19 -16.57 -26.72
C ILE A 209 -11.45 -16.27 -27.53
N LEU A 210 -12.49 -17.11 -27.43
CA LEU A 210 -13.77 -16.89 -28.09
C LEU A 210 -14.42 -15.57 -27.64
N THR A 211 -14.36 -15.27 -26.34
CA THR A 211 -14.93 -14.04 -25.78
C THR A 211 -14.19 -12.81 -26.30
N VAL A 212 -12.85 -12.84 -26.32
CA VAL A 212 -12.04 -11.73 -26.86
C VAL A 212 -12.33 -11.53 -28.35
N PHE A 213 -12.43 -12.61 -29.13
CA PHE A 213 -12.79 -12.53 -30.54
C PHE A 213 -14.18 -11.89 -30.74
N CYS A 214 -15.20 -12.36 -30.02
CA CYS A 214 -16.55 -11.83 -30.09
C CYS A 214 -16.62 -10.35 -29.71
N LEU A 215 -15.99 -9.97 -28.59
CA LEU A 215 -15.89 -8.57 -28.15
C LEU A 215 -15.15 -7.70 -29.18
N SER A 216 -14.12 -8.23 -29.84
CA SER A 216 -13.40 -7.48 -30.87
C SER A 216 -14.28 -7.16 -32.09
N VAL A 217 -15.12 -8.11 -32.54
CA VAL A 217 -16.05 -7.89 -33.66
C VAL A 217 -17.10 -6.83 -33.27
N PHE A 218 -17.71 -6.96 -32.10
CA PHE A 218 -18.65 -5.95 -31.61
C PHE A 218 -18.00 -4.59 -31.39
N ALA A 219 -16.74 -4.54 -30.93
CA ALA A 219 -16.01 -3.30 -30.78
C ALA A 219 -15.74 -2.61 -32.13
N LEU A 220 -15.43 -3.36 -33.19
CA LEU A 220 -15.26 -2.80 -34.54
C LEU A 220 -16.58 -2.27 -35.11
N ILE A 221 -17.67 -3.02 -34.94
CA ILE A 221 -19.01 -2.57 -35.34
C ILE A 221 -19.41 -1.31 -34.55
N GLY A 222 -19.21 -1.33 -33.22
CA GLY A 222 -19.51 -0.22 -32.34
C GLY A 222 -18.67 1.03 -32.64
N LEU A 223 -17.37 0.85 -32.97
CA LEU A 223 -16.52 1.95 -33.39
C LEU A 223 -17.05 2.60 -34.66
N GLN A 224 -17.44 1.81 -35.68
CA GLN A 224 -17.95 2.36 -36.93
C GLN A 224 -19.32 3.05 -36.76
N LEU A 225 -20.22 2.50 -35.94
CA LEU A 225 -21.56 3.05 -35.73
C LEU A 225 -21.58 4.28 -34.82
N PHE A 226 -20.74 4.30 -33.78
CA PHE A 226 -20.78 5.32 -32.74
C PHE A 226 -19.56 6.26 -32.77
N MET A 227 -18.79 6.27 -33.87
CA MET A 227 -17.63 7.15 -34.02
C MET A 227 -18.05 8.61 -33.84
N GLY A 228 -17.62 9.22 -32.74
CA GLY A 228 -17.85 10.65 -32.48
C GLY A 228 -19.26 11.02 -31.98
N ASN A 229 -20.25 10.12 -31.97
CA ASN A 229 -21.60 10.42 -31.48
C ASN A 229 -21.61 10.86 -30.00
N LEU A 230 -20.80 10.22 -29.15
CA LEU A 230 -20.68 10.58 -27.73
C LEU A 230 -20.00 11.95 -27.50
N ARG A 231 -19.42 12.57 -28.53
CA ARG A 231 -18.88 13.94 -28.46
C ARG A 231 -19.91 15.01 -28.81
N GLN A 232 -21.07 14.64 -29.36
CA GLN A 232 -22.11 15.60 -29.70
C GLN A 232 -22.65 16.22 -28.41
N LYS A 233 -22.58 17.55 -28.32
CA LYS A 233 -23.05 18.33 -27.17
C LYS A 233 -24.02 19.37 -27.68
N CYS A 234 -25.02 19.67 -26.86
CA CYS A 234 -25.96 20.75 -27.16
C CYS A 234 -25.35 22.08 -26.78
N VAL A 235 -25.13 22.94 -27.79
CA VAL A 235 -24.55 24.27 -27.63
C VAL A 235 -25.66 25.31 -27.76
N ARG A 236 -25.60 26.36 -26.93
CA ARG A 236 -26.55 27.47 -27.00
C ARG A 236 -26.50 28.18 -28.37
N SER A 237 -27.65 28.55 -28.93
CA SER A 237 -27.69 29.24 -30.23
C SER A 237 -27.13 30.67 -30.13
N PRO A 238 -26.22 31.08 -31.04
CA PRO A 238 -25.66 32.43 -31.06
C PRO A 238 -26.54 33.42 -31.84
N GLU A 239 -27.64 32.98 -32.44
CA GLU A 239 -28.52 33.80 -33.31
C GLU A 239 -29.02 35.08 -32.63
N HIS A 240 -29.27 35.04 -31.33
CA HIS A 240 -29.70 36.22 -30.55
C HIS A 240 -28.59 37.28 -30.39
N CYS A 241 -27.33 36.94 -30.67
CA CYS A 241 -26.16 37.82 -30.57
C CYS A 241 -25.61 38.27 -31.93
N LEU A 242 -26.09 37.70 -33.04
CA LEU A 242 -25.57 37.96 -34.38
C LEU A 242 -26.52 38.91 -35.15
N ASN A 243 -26.05 40.10 -35.51
CA ASN A 243 -26.76 41.01 -36.41
C ASN A 243 -26.61 40.55 -37.88
N SER A 244 -27.53 40.96 -38.77
CA SER A 244 -27.54 40.61 -40.22
C SER A 244 -26.26 40.99 -41.00
N THR A 245 -25.32 41.70 -40.39
CA THR A 245 -24.01 42.12 -40.94
C THR A 245 -22.81 41.37 -40.32
N TYR A 246 -23.02 40.24 -39.65
CA TYR A 246 -21.91 39.44 -39.12
C TYR A 246 -21.07 38.81 -40.24
N ILE A 247 -19.81 39.22 -40.31
CA ILE A 247 -18.79 38.61 -41.17
C ILE A 247 -18.27 37.39 -40.43
N SER A 248 -18.19 36.23 -41.10
CA SER A 248 -17.84 34.92 -40.50
C SER A 248 -16.50 34.87 -39.74
N ASN A 249 -15.64 35.89 -39.89
CA ASN A 249 -14.34 36.04 -39.24
C ASN A 249 -14.25 37.28 -38.32
N GLY A 250 -15.39 37.83 -37.89
CA GLY A 250 -15.44 38.98 -36.98
C GLY A 250 -15.57 38.57 -35.50
N THR A 251 -15.07 39.40 -34.60
CA THR A 251 -15.33 39.26 -33.17
C THR A 251 -16.76 39.67 -32.84
N PHE A 252 -17.46 38.93 -31.97
CA PHE A 252 -18.80 39.30 -31.52
C PHE A 252 -18.93 39.25 -30.00
N PHE A 253 -19.83 40.04 -29.45
CA PHE A 253 -20.10 40.09 -28.02
C PHE A 253 -21.37 39.29 -27.72
N CYS A 254 -21.27 38.29 -26.84
CA CYS A 254 -22.40 37.43 -26.46
C CYS A 254 -22.23 36.95 -25.02
N ASN A 255 -23.32 36.97 -24.24
CA ASN A 255 -23.33 36.57 -22.82
C ASN A 255 -22.23 37.27 -21.98
N ASN A 256 -22.09 38.58 -22.14
CA ASN A 256 -21.14 39.41 -21.39
C ASN A 256 -19.64 39.09 -21.63
N LYS A 257 -19.32 38.35 -22.71
CA LYS A 257 -17.95 37.97 -23.13
C LYS A 257 -17.76 38.27 -24.63
N THR A 258 -16.56 38.70 -25.01
CA THR A 258 -16.15 38.88 -26.40
C THR A 258 -15.56 37.59 -26.95
N TRP A 259 -16.10 37.11 -28.08
CA TRP A 259 -15.65 35.90 -28.75
C TRP A 259 -14.89 36.26 -30.03
N LEU A 260 -13.74 35.62 -30.23
CA LEU A 260 -12.86 35.85 -31.38
C LEU A 260 -13.39 35.19 -32.66
N SER A 261 -14.04 34.03 -32.50
CA SER A 261 -14.65 33.27 -33.60
C SER A 261 -15.88 32.49 -33.11
N LEU A 262 -16.76 32.15 -34.05
CA LEU A 262 -17.86 31.22 -33.82
C LEU A 262 -17.37 29.84 -33.34
N LYS A 263 -16.18 29.41 -33.81
CA LYS A 263 -15.58 28.13 -33.38
C LYS A 263 -15.19 28.15 -31.91
N ASP A 264 -14.67 29.27 -31.42
CA ASP A 264 -14.27 29.42 -30.01
C ASP A 264 -15.51 29.43 -29.12
N PHE A 265 -16.59 30.08 -29.56
CA PHE A 265 -17.88 30.04 -28.88
C PHE A 265 -18.44 28.61 -28.77
N VAL A 266 -18.38 27.83 -29.85
CA VAL A 266 -18.90 26.45 -29.89
C VAL A 266 -18.00 25.46 -29.13
N ALA A 267 -16.71 25.76 -28.96
CA ALA A 267 -15.77 24.90 -28.25
C ALA A 267 -15.76 25.13 -26.73
N ASP A 268 -16.25 26.29 -26.25
CA ASP A 268 -16.21 26.68 -24.85
C ASP A 268 -17.24 25.91 -24.00
N GLU A 269 -16.79 25.41 -22.85
CA GLU A 269 -17.61 24.58 -21.97
C GLU A 269 -18.75 25.33 -21.27
N GLU A 270 -18.67 26.66 -21.16
CA GLU A 270 -19.71 27.52 -20.59
C GLU A 270 -20.96 27.57 -21.48
N ASN A 271 -20.79 27.33 -22.79
CA ASN A 271 -21.87 27.37 -23.76
C ASN A 271 -22.55 26.00 -23.96
N PHE A 272 -22.06 24.95 -23.30
CA PHE A 272 -22.68 23.62 -23.32
C PHE A 272 -23.87 23.55 -22.37
N TYR A 273 -24.97 22.98 -22.84
CA TYR A 273 -26.15 22.72 -22.03
C TYR A 273 -25.87 21.61 -21.01
N ARG A 274 -26.08 21.91 -19.72
CA ARG A 274 -25.95 20.98 -18.60
C ARG A 274 -27.28 20.92 -17.84
N MET A 275 -27.70 19.72 -17.45
CA MET A 275 -28.83 19.55 -16.54
C MET A 275 -28.44 19.93 -15.12
N GLU A 276 -29.39 20.40 -14.32
CA GLU A 276 -29.17 20.74 -12.92
C GLU A 276 -28.63 19.53 -12.14
N GLY A 277 -27.42 19.66 -11.57
CA GLY A 277 -26.74 18.60 -10.82
C GLY A 277 -25.86 17.65 -11.64
N ALA A 278 -25.82 17.76 -12.98
CA ALA A 278 -24.95 16.95 -13.82
C ALA A 278 -23.53 17.53 -13.91
N LYS A 279 -22.50 16.66 -13.81
CA LYS A 279 -21.10 17.06 -13.98
C LYS A 279 -20.73 17.27 -15.45
N ASP A 280 -21.28 16.44 -16.33
CA ASP A 280 -21.00 16.44 -17.76
C ASP A 280 -22.09 17.16 -18.57
N ALA A 281 -21.72 17.63 -19.77
CA ALA A 281 -22.66 18.22 -20.72
C ALA A 281 -23.63 17.19 -21.29
N LEU A 282 -24.85 17.62 -21.60
CA LEU A 282 -25.86 16.76 -22.19
C LEU A 282 -25.45 16.37 -23.63
N ILE A 283 -25.54 15.07 -23.93
CA ILE A 283 -25.36 14.55 -25.29
C ILE A 283 -26.67 14.73 -26.05
N CYS A 284 -26.59 15.18 -27.29
CA CYS A 284 -27.77 15.29 -28.15
C CYS A 284 -27.46 14.87 -29.58
N GLY A 285 -28.48 14.38 -30.28
CA GLY A 285 -28.40 13.94 -31.67
C GLY A 285 -29.45 14.64 -32.53
N ASN A 286 -29.29 14.54 -33.86
CA ASN A 286 -30.23 15.10 -34.82
C ASN A 286 -31.28 14.08 -35.30
N GLY A 287 -31.29 12.88 -34.71
CA GLY A 287 -32.27 11.83 -35.01
C GLY A 287 -33.58 12.12 -34.31
N SER A 288 -34.71 11.76 -34.93
CA SER A 288 -36.05 11.99 -34.35
C SER A 288 -36.31 11.22 -33.05
N ASP A 289 -35.58 10.11 -32.85
CA ASP A 289 -35.66 9.25 -31.67
C ASP A 289 -34.51 9.51 -30.66
N ALA A 290 -33.66 10.52 -30.93
CA ALA A 290 -32.45 10.82 -30.15
C ALA A 290 -32.68 11.86 -29.05
#